data_AF-A0A2D9MWI3-F1
#
_entry.id   AF-A0A2D9MWI3-F1
#
_cell.length_a   1.000
_cell.length_b   1.000
_cell.length_c   1.000
_cell.angle_alpha   90.00
_cell.angle_beta   90.00
_cell.angle_gamma   90.00
#
_symmetry.space_group_name_H-M   'P 1'
#
loop_
_entity.id
_entity.type
_entity.pdbx_description
1 polymer ?
#
loop_
_entity_poly.entity_id
_entity_poly.type
_entity_poly.pdbx_seq_one_letter_code
_entity_poly.pdbx_strand_id
1 'polypeptide(L)'
;MSRLESAIRRLQAQKIALDWSAKNIHKQPGVVLEFGLGNGRTFDHIRKLLPQRDIYVFERKIAAHPDCIPHPAFQFVGDFMDSIPRA
;
A
#
# COMPACT_ATOMS: atom_id res chain seq x y z
N MET A 1 -13.75 12.77 19.32
CA MET A 1 -13.87 11.47 18.64
C MET A 1 -13.09 10.42 19.39
N SER A 2 -13.69 9.26 19.61
CA SER A 2 -13.02 8.08 20.15
C SER A 2 -11.92 7.58 19.21
N ARG A 3 -11.05 6.70 19.71
CA ARG A 3 -10.03 6.04 18.88
C ARG A 3 -10.64 5.22 17.75
N LEU A 4 -11.80 4.59 18.00
CA LEU A 4 -12.54 3.82 17.00
C LEU A 4 -13.07 4.73 15.88
N GLU A 5 -13.73 5.84 16.23
CA GLU A 5 -14.24 6.79 15.24
C GLU A 5 -13.11 7.39 14.38
N SER A 6 -11.96 7.69 15.00
CA SER A 6 -10.79 8.18 14.27
C SER A 6 -10.23 7.13 13.29
N ALA A 7 -10.19 5.86 13.68
CA ALA A 7 -9.76 4.77 12.81
C ALA A 7 -10.72 4.56 11.63
N ILE A 8 -12.03 4.57 11.87
CA ILE A 8 -13.05 4.47 10.82
C ILE A 8 -12.90 5.62 9.82
N ARG A 9 -12.82 6.86 10.32
CA ARG A 9 -12.67 8.05 9.48
C ARG A 9 -11.42 7.96 8.59
N ARG A 10 -10.29 7.54 9.15
CA ARG A 10 -9.04 7.35 8.39
C ARG A 10 -9.18 6.29 7.31
N LEU A 11 -9.74 5.12 7.63
CA LEU A 11 -9.89 4.02 6.66
C LEU A 11 -10.85 4.39 5.52
N GLN A 12 -11.94 5.10 5.82
CA GLN A 12 -12.86 5.63 4.81
C GLN A 12 -12.16 6.63 3.88
N ALA A 13 -11.40 7.58 4.46
CA ALA A 13 -10.64 8.56 3.67
C ALA A 13 -9.61 7.89 2.75
N GLN A 14 -8.86 6.90 3.27
CA GLN A 14 -7.88 6.13 2.47
C GLN A 14 -8.56 5.40 1.32
N LYS A 15 -9.68 4.71 1.56
CA LYS A 15 -10.43 4.02 0.50
C LYS A 15 -10.88 5.00 -0.60
N ILE A 16 -11.50 6.12 -0.21
CA ILE A 16 -11.98 7.13 -1.17
C ILE A 16 -10.83 7.68 -2.01
N ALA A 17 -9.71 8.02 -1.37
CA ALA A 17 -8.54 8.54 -2.06
C ALA A 17 -7.94 7.51 -3.03
N LEU A 18 -7.80 6.25 -2.61
CA LEU A 18 -7.28 5.17 -3.47
C LEU A 18 -8.20 4.90 -4.67
N ASP A 19 -9.52 4.82 -4.45
CA ASP A 19 -10.50 4.63 -5.52
C ASP A 19 -10.45 5.77 -6.55
N TRP A 20 -10.28 7.01 -6.08
CA TRP A 20 -10.11 8.17 -6.95
C TRP A 20 -8.78 8.11 -7.70
N SER A 21 -7.67 7.87 -7.01
CA SER A 21 -6.33 7.82 -7.61
C SER A 21 -6.23 6.74 -8.68
N ALA A 22 -6.72 5.52 -8.42
CA ALA A 22 -6.70 4.42 -9.38
C ALA A 22 -7.42 4.78 -10.69
N LYS A 23 -8.55 5.49 -10.60
CA LYS A 23 -9.28 5.99 -11.78
C LYS A 23 -8.47 7.04 -12.56
N ASN A 24 -7.72 7.89 -11.89
CA ASN A 24 -6.96 8.96 -12.54
C ASN A 24 -5.68 8.46 -13.21
N ILE A 25 -5.05 7.41 -12.67
CA ILE A 25 -3.78 6.88 -13.19
C ILE A 25 -3.94 5.68 -14.13
N HIS A 26 -5.16 5.22 -14.40
CA HIS A 26 -5.40 3.97 -15.14
C HIS A 26 -4.72 3.90 -16.54
N LYS A 27 -4.55 5.03 -17.22
CA LYS A 27 -3.87 5.13 -18.54
C LYS A 27 -2.39 5.48 -18.44
N GLN A 28 -1.89 5.76 -17.24
CA GLN A 28 -0.49 6.16 -17.06
C GLN A 28 0.35 4.92 -16.80
N PRO A 29 1.42 4.66 -17.58
CA PRO A 29 2.37 3.60 -17.25
C PRO A 29 3.13 3.94 -15.97
N GLY A 30 3.73 2.94 -15.31
CA GLY A 30 4.50 3.12 -14.08
C GLY A 30 4.12 2.11 -13.02
N VAL A 31 4.54 2.36 -11.78
CA VAL A 31 4.41 1.44 -10.63
C VAL A 31 3.70 2.14 -9.47
N VAL A 32 3.27 1.39 -8.46
CA VAL A 32 2.76 1.94 -7.19
C VAL A 32 3.78 1.69 -6.09
N LEU A 33 3.96 2.69 -5.23
CA LEU A 33 4.78 2.57 -4.03
C LEU A 33 3.86 2.64 -2.81
N GLU A 34 3.88 1.61 -1.97
CA GLU A 34 3.17 1.56 -0.68
C GLU A 34 4.18 1.74 0.45
N PHE A 35 4.02 2.80 1.23
CA PHE A 35 4.88 3.11 2.38
C PHE A 35 4.20 2.71 3.68
N GLY A 36 4.72 1.65 4.31
CA GLY A 36 4.16 1.04 5.50
C GLY A 36 3.07 0.03 5.15
N LEU A 37 3.40 -1.26 5.25
CA LEU A 37 2.46 -2.34 5.01
C LEU A 37 1.48 -2.49 6.19
N GLY A 38 2.00 -2.41 7.43
CA GLY A 38 1.22 -2.67 8.64
C GLY A 38 0.47 -4.00 8.56
N ASN A 39 -0.87 -3.94 8.65
CA ASN A 39 -1.73 -5.12 8.54
C ASN A 39 -2.04 -5.53 7.07
N GLY A 40 -1.72 -4.69 6.08
CA GLY A 40 -1.85 -4.99 4.66
C GLY A 40 -3.21 -4.67 4.01
N ARG A 41 -4.12 -3.96 4.70
CA ARG A 41 -5.47 -3.66 4.18
C ARG A 41 -5.46 -2.75 2.96
N THR A 42 -4.62 -1.72 2.96
CA THR A 42 -4.49 -0.78 1.83
C THR A 42 -3.80 -1.46 0.66
N PHE A 43 -2.72 -2.19 0.91
CA PHE A 43 -2.06 -3.04 -0.10
C PHE A 43 -3.03 -4.00 -0.81
N ASP A 44 -3.83 -4.77 -0.05
CA ASP A 44 -4.83 -5.68 -0.64
C ASP A 44 -5.86 -4.94 -1.50
N HIS A 45 -6.29 -3.76 -1.06
CA HIS A 45 -7.23 -2.92 -1.80
C HIS A 45 -6.61 -2.40 -3.11
N ILE A 46 -5.35 -1.94 -3.07
CA ILE A 46 -4.63 -1.47 -4.26
C ILE A 46 -4.48 -2.60 -5.28
N ARG A 47 -4.13 -3.82 -4.83
CA ARG A 47 -4.03 -5.01 -5.71
C ARG A 47 -5.35 -5.29 -6.46
N LYS A 48 -6.50 -5.08 -5.81
CA LYS A 48 -7.82 -5.23 -6.45
C LYS A 48 -8.11 -4.12 -7.45
N LEU A 49 -7.73 -2.88 -7.14
CA LEU A 49 -7.96 -1.73 -8.02
C LEU A 49 -7.05 -1.74 -9.26
N LEU A 50 -5.81 -2.21 -9.11
CA LEU A 50 -4.76 -2.14 -10.13
C LEU A 50 -4.08 -3.51 -10.30
N PRO A 51 -4.81 -4.54 -10.79
CA PRO A 51 -4.33 -5.92 -10.78
C PRO A 51 -3.13 -6.19 -11.70
N GLN A 52 -2.85 -5.30 -12.65
CA GLN A 52 -1.76 -5.43 -13.63
C GLN A 52 -0.56 -4.53 -13.28
N ARG A 53 -0.54 -3.96 -12.08
CA ARG A 53 0.43 -2.95 -11.68
C ARG A 53 1.37 -3.53 -10.63
N ASP A 54 2.67 -3.36 -10.83
CA ASP A 54 3.65 -3.69 -9.80
C ASP A 54 3.48 -2.72 -8.62
N ILE A 55 3.42 -3.28 -7.41
CA ILE A 55 3.25 -2.55 -6.16
C ILE A 55 4.45 -2.86 -5.27
N TYR A 56 5.38 -1.92 -5.17
CA TYR A 56 6.55 -2.03 -4.30
C TYR A 56 6.19 -1.57 -2.91
N VAL A 57 6.47 -2.41 -1.92
CA VAL A 57 6.08 -2.21 -0.53
C VAL A 57 7.31 -2.00 0.33
N PHE A 58 7.34 -0.86 1.00
CA PHE A 58 8.40 -0.49 1.93
C PHE A 58 7.88 -0.63 3.35
N GLU A 59 8.53 -1.44 4.17
CA GLU A 59 8.11 -1.71 5.54
C GLU A 59 9.32 -2.02 6.41
N ARG A 60 9.32 -1.56 7.65
CA ARG A 60 10.40 -1.85 8.60
C ARG A 60 10.37 -3.30 9.05
N LYS A 61 9.17 -3.85 9.26
CA LYS A 61 8.96 -5.26 9.63
C LYS A 61 7.62 -5.77 9.11
N ILE A 62 7.65 -6.87 8.37
CA ILE A 62 6.43 -7.51 7.87
C ILE A 62 5.69 -8.18 9.03
N ALA A 63 4.47 -7.73 9.28
CA ALA A 63 3.53 -8.28 10.26
C ALA A 63 2.08 -8.25 9.73
N ALA A 64 1.93 -8.35 8.41
CA ALA A 64 0.64 -8.30 7.72
C ALA A 64 -0.12 -9.62 7.82
N HIS A 65 -1.41 -9.57 7.46
CA HIS A 65 -2.17 -10.80 7.22
C HIS A 65 -1.46 -11.64 6.13
N PRO A 66 -1.41 -12.98 6.23
CA PRO A 66 -0.71 -13.84 5.26
C PRO A 66 -1.10 -13.57 3.80
N ASP A 67 -2.38 -13.35 3.52
CA ASP A 67 -2.90 -13.05 2.18
C ASP A 67 -2.53 -11.67 1.63
N CYS A 68 -1.96 -10.83 2.49
CA CYS A 68 -1.54 -9.46 2.21
C CYS A 68 -0.02 -9.30 2.22
N ILE A 69 0.74 -10.39 2.22
CA ILE A 69 2.19 -10.35 2.07
C ILE A 69 2.51 -10.25 0.57
N PRO A 70 3.13 -9.16 0.08
CA PRO A 70 3.56 -9.02 -1.32
C PRO A 70 4.57 -10.11 -1.71
N HIS A 71 4.81 -10.33 -3.00
CA HIS A 71 5.89 -11.20 -3.43
C HIS A 71 7.26 -10.64 -2.98
N PRO A 72 8.26 -11.45 -2.58
CA PRO A 72 9.55 -10.97 -2.09
C PRO A 72 10.28 -9.99 -3.01
N ALA A 73 10.13 -10.14 -4.34
CA ALA A 73 10.71 -9.23 -5.33
C ALA A 73 10.19 -7.77 -5.23
N PHE A 74 9.05 -7.56 -4.57
CA PHE A 74 8.44 -6.25 -4.38
C PHE A 74 8.53 -5.76 -2.92
N GLN A 75 9.29 -6.46 -2.07
CA GLN A 75 9.45 -6.14 -0.66
C GLN A 75 10.76 -5.39 -0.42
N PHE A 76 10.66 -4.21 0.19
CA PHE A 76 11.80 -3.48 0.73
C PHE A 76 11.67 -3.44 2.25
N VAL A 77 12.37 -4.36 2.91
CA VAL A 77 12.35 -4.48 4.36
C VAL A 77 13.51 -3.69 4.97
N GLY A 78 13.21 -2.74 5.84
CA GLY A 78 14.22 -1.90 6.48
C GLY A 78 13.76 -0.45 6.64
N ASP A 79 14.71 0.46 6.90
CA ASP A 79 14.39 1.88 6.83
C ASP A 79 14.13 2.30 5.38
N PHE A 80 13.10 3.11 5.21
CA PHE A 80 12.71 3.63 3.91
C PHE A 80 13.81 4.50 3.29
N MET A 81 14.47 5.32 4.11
CA MET A 81 15.52 6.23 3.64
C MET A 81 16.74 5.47 3.10
N ASP A 82 16.98 4.26 3.59
CA ASP A 82 18.09 3.41 3.13
C ASP A 82 17.72 2.57 1.90
N SER A 83 16.42 2.36 1.66
CA SER A 83 15.92 1.46 0.61
C SER A 83 15.56 2.16 -0.70
N ILE A 84 15.14 3.44 -0.69
CA ILE A 84 14.87 4.20 -1.92
C ILE A 84 16.05 4.18 -2.91
N PRO A 85 17.32 4.41 -2.50
CA PRO A 85 18.42 4.46 -3.48
C PRO A 85 18.71 3.12 -4.16
N ARG A 86 18.07 2.02 -3.71
CA ARG A 86 18.29 0.65 -4.20
C ARG A 86 17.07 0.07 -4.94
N ALA A 87 15.97 0.80 -5.00
CA ALA A 87 14.72 0.42 -5.64
C ALA A 87 14.65 0.96 -7.07
#